data_AF-A0A3N5A3Z3-F1
#
_entry.id   AF-A0A3N5A3Z3-F1
#
_cell.length_a   1.000
_cell.length_b   1.000
_cell.length_c   1.000
_cell.angle_alpha   90.00
_cell.angle_beta   90.00
_cell.angle_gamma   90.00
#
_symmetry.space_group_name_H-M   'P 1'
#
loop_
_entity.id
_entity.type
_entity.pdbx_description
1 polymer ?
#
loop_
_entity_poly.entity_id
_entity_poly.type
_entity_poly.pdbx_seq_one_letter_code
_entity_poly.pdbx_strand_id
1 'polypeptide(L)'
;MSNALAIAHVTQALALLIENNVGPEFGEAVKVEPRKPPADPQLEQPTISVFLYQVTPNTSQRNNDLPTRAADGTLVKRPAAALDLHYLISAYGDERELVGQRLIGSVVRTLHEIPVLPKDVIEQAGERPYLAGSDLAGAAQRVRFTPTVMDVDETSKLWGMLYQTPYTLSVVYQATLVLIDGRESPVPGRPVERPEVRVLPFGAPGAPVPPGAEPQGDGPSSGVLTQQVVQTETENQAAPPAKKTAKALAKAPAKAVTKTAAKAPARTRKAAPRATKPAQPETRNADRGDDGTEN
;
A
#
# COMPACT_ATOMS: atom_id res chain seq x y z
N MET A 1 0.23 2.51 7.79
CA MET A 1 -1.10 1.86 7.63
C MET A 1 -1.82 2.63 6.55
N SER A 2 -2.71 2.00 5.82
CA SER A 2 -3.51 2.67 4.78
C SER A 2 -4.98 2.34 4.96
N ASN A 3 -5.79 3.34 5.24
CA ASN A 3 -7.22 3.22 5.48
C ASN A 3 -8.02 3.32 4.18
N ALA A 4 -9.35 3.24 4.28
CA ALA A 4 -10.24 3.30 3.12
C ALA A 4 -10.12 4.62 2.31
N LEU A 5 -9.60 5.70 2.90
CA LEU A 5 -9.38 6.97 2.22
C LEU A 5 -8.15 6.95 1.30
N ALA A 6 -7.34 5.89 1.33
CA ALA A 6 -6.12 5.77 0.55
C ALA A 6 -6.36 5.99 -0.96
N ILE A 7 -7.46 5.48 -1.53
CA ILE A 7 -7.77 5.65 -2.96
C ILE A 7 -7.97 7.14 -3.29
N ALA A 8 -8.86 7.81 -2.56
CA ALA A 8 -9.13 9.24 -2.77
C ALA A 8 -7.88 10.09 -2.52
N HIS A 9 -7.07 9.71 -1.53
CA HIS A 9 -5.83 10.39 -1.22
C HIS A 9 -4.79 10.26 -2.33
N VAL A 10 -4.63 9.07 -2.93
CA VAL A 10 -3.75 8.86 -4.10
C VAL A 10 -4.21 9.70 -5.28
N THR A 11 -5.51 9.72 -5.59
CA THR A 11 -6.04 10.53 -6.70
C THR A 11 -5.79 12.02 -6.49
N GLN A 12 -6.01 12.51 -5.27
CA GLN A 12 -5.75 13.91 -4.92
C GLN A 12 -4.26 14.27 -4.97
N ALA A 13 -3.41 13.37 -4.49
CA ALA A 13 -1.96 13.55 -4.52
C ALA A 13 -1.41 13.52 -5.95
N LEU A 14 -1.97 12.69 -6.84
CA LEU A 14 -1.65 12.72 -8.26
C LEU A 14 -2.03 14.06 -8.91
N ALA A 15 -3.23 14.58 -8.63
CA ALA A 15 -3.65 15.89 -9.13
C ALA A 15 -2.71 17.01 -8.67
N LEU A 16 -2.34 17.02 -7.39
CA LEU A 16 -1.39 18.01 -6.84
C LEU A 16 0.03 17.85 -7.41
N LEU A 17 0.49 16.62 -7.62
CA LEU A 17 1.78 16.36 -8.24
C LEU A 17 1.84 16.98 -9.64
N ILE A 18 0.78 16.84 -10.43
CA ILE A 18 0.69 17.43 -11.76
C ILE A 18 0.59 18.96 -11.66
N GLU A 19 -0.28 19.48 -10.80
CA GLU A 19 -0.48 20.93 -10.60
C GLU A 19 0.83 21.65 -10.24
N ASN A 20 1.62 21.07 -9.33
CA ASN A 20 2.89 21.64 -8.88
C ASN A 20 3.98 21.69 -9.96
N ASN A 21 3.89 20.86 -11.01
CA ASN A 21 4.96 20.69 -12.02
C ASN A 21 4.60 21.18 -13.43
N VAL A 22 3.32 21.44 -13.72
CA VAL A 22 2.89 21.93 -15.03
C VAL A 22 3.03 23.46 -15.16
N GLY A 23 3.07 24.21 -14.05
CA GLY A 23 2.97 25.68 -14.05
C GLY A 23 4.04 26.54 -14.76
N PRO A 24 5.35 26.20 -14.80
CA PRO A 24 6.35 27.20 -15.22
C PRO A 24 6.38 27.49 -16.73
N GLU A 25 5.79 26.63 -17.57
CA GLU A 25 5.94 26.70 -19.04
C GLU A 25 4.73 27.29 -19.78
N PHE A 26 3.59 27.43 -19.10
CA PHE A 26 2.32 27.73 -19.75
C PHE A 26 1.90 29.20 -19.64
N GLY A 27 2.58 30.02 -18.84
CA GLY A 27 2.25 31.45 -18.67
C GLY A 27 0.87 31.74 -18.06
N GLU A 28 0.02 30.72 -17.95
CA GLU A 28 -1.35 30.72 -17.47
C GLU A 28 -1.52 29.65 -16.37
N ALA A 29 -2.48 29.88 -15.46
CA ALA A 29 -2.80 28.94 -14.40
C ALA A 29 -3.52 27.70 -14.97
N VAL A 30 -2.84 26.55 -14.97
CA VAL A 30 -3.43 25.28 -15.40
C VAL A 30 -4.28 24.70 -14.27
N LYS A 31 -5.55 24.42 -14.56
CA LYS A 31 -6.47 23.83 -13.59
C LYS A 31 -6.38 22.30 -13.64
N VAL A 32 -6.12 21.65 -12.51
CA VAL A 32 -6.10 20.18 -12.41
C VAL A 32 -7.28 19.70 -11.57
N GLU A 33 -8.15 18.88 -12.15
CA GLU A 33 -9.37 18.41 -11.50
C GLU A 33 -9.41 16.87 -11.41
N PRO A 34 -9.49 16.28 -10.20
CA PRO A 34 -9.68 14.85 -10.01
C PRO A 34 -11.15 14.45 -10.20
N ARG A 35 -11.70 14.68 -11.41
CA ARG A 35 -13.09 14.37 -11.75
C ARG A 35 -13.20 13.60 -13.06
N LYS A 36 -14.43 13.15 -13.35
CA LYS A 36 -14.74 12.62 -14.67
C LYS A 36 -14.55 13.70 -15.75
N PRO A 37 -14.09 13.34 -16.95
CA PRO A 37 -14.09 14.22 -18.11
C PRO A 37 -15.42 14.97 -18.26
N PRO A 38 -15.40 16.31 -18.40
CA PRO A 38 -16.62 17.11 -18.55
C PRO A 38 -17.21 16.92 -19.96
N ALA A 39 -18.53 16.82 -20.06
CA ALA A 39 -19.23 16.75 -21.34
C ALA A 39 -19.10 18.05 -22.15
N ASP A 40 -19.07 19.19 -21.45
CA ASP A 40 -18.82 20.51 -22.02
C ASP A 40 -17.57 21.11 -21.35
N PRO A 41 -16.40 20.98 -21.99
CA PRO A 41 -15.16 21.54 -21.46
C PRO A 41 -15.15 23.06 -21.66
N GLN A 42 -15.05 23.82 -20.58
CA GLN A 42 -14.76 25.25 -20.68
C GLN A 42 -13.31 25.42 -21.17
N LEU A 43 -13.13 25.77 -22.44
CA LEU A 43 -11.82 25.93 -23.09
C LEU A 43 -11.14 27.26 -22.76
N GLU A 44 -11.76 28.10 -21.92
CA GLU A 44 -11.21 29.41 -21.53
C GLU A 44 -9.92 29.29 -20.72
N GLN A 45 -9.71 28.16 -20.02
CA GLN A 45 -8.52 27.90 -19.20
C GLN A 45 -7.96 26.50 -19.48
N PRO A 46 -6.64 26.35 -19.65
CA PRO A 46 -5.99 25.05 -19.78
C PRO A 46 -6.35 24.15 -18.59
N THR A 47 -6.99 23.02 -18.86
CA THR A 47 -7.54 22.13 -17.82
C THR A 47 -7.06 20.70 -18.02
N ILE A 48 -6.64 20.05 -16.94
CA ILE A 48 -6.29 18.62 -16.91
C ILE A 48 -7.31 17.89 -16.04
N SER A 49 -7.94 16.86 -16.58
CA SER A 49 -8.84 15.96 -15.85
C SER A 49 -8.10 14.68 -15.48
N VAL A 50 -8.14 14.30 -14.21
CA VAL A 50 -7.59 13.03 -13.70
C VAL A 50 -8.75 12.12 -13.31
N PHE A 51 -9.00 11.10 -14.12
CA PHE A 51 -10.16 10.21 -13.98
C PHE A 51 -9.74 8.78 -13.62
N LEU A 52 -10.19 8.30 -12.46
CA LEU A 52 -10.04 6.90 -12.05
C LEU A 52 -11.14 6.06 -12.72
N TYR A 53 -10.81 5.32 -13.77
CA TYR A 53 -11.80 4.55 -14.55
C TYR A 53 -11.90 3.08 -14.12
N GLN A 54 -10.85 2.52 -13.53
CA GLN A 54 -10.84 1.12 -13.12
C GLN A 54 -9.99 0.90 -11.86
N VAL A 55 -10.45 -0.01 -10.99
CA VAL A 55 -9.72 -0.49 -9.82
C VAL A 55 -9.61 -2.00 -9.93
N THR A 56 -8.39 -2.53 -9.91
CA THR A 56 -8.13 -3.98 -10.02
C THR A 56 -7.30 -4.48 -8.86
N PRO A 57 -7.46 -5.75 -8.42
CA PRO A 57 -6.56 -6.32 -7.42
C PRO A 57 -5.15 -6.50 -8.00
N ASN A 58 -4.12 -6.16 -7.21
CA ASN A 58 -2.74 -6.34 -7.62
C ASN A 58 -2.37 -7.84 -7.60
N THR A 59 -2.05 -8.40 -8.76
CA THR A 59 -1.81 -9.84 -8.92
C THR A 59 -0.60 -10.36 -8.15
N SER A 60 0.41 -9.50 -7.92
CA SER A 60 1.64 -9.86 -7.23
C SER A 60 1.49 -9.86 -5.71
N GLN A 61 0.61 -9.01 -5.17
CA GLN A 61 0.45 -8.81 -3.72
C GLN A 61 -0.90 -9.30 -3.15
N ARG A 62 -1.83 -9.77 -3.99
CA ARG A 62 -3.17 -10.21 -3.58
C ARG A 62 -3.22 -11.28 -2.49
N ASN A 63 -2.18 -12.10 -2.36
CA ASN A 63 -2.11 -13.20 -1.41
C ASN A 63 -1.08 -12.94 -0.29
N ASN A 64 -0.47 -11.75 -0.26
CA ASN A 64 0.61 -11.46 0.67
C ASN A 64 0.12 -11.39 2.12
N ASP A 65 -1.15 -11.09 2.37
CA ASP A 65 -1.76 -11.03 3.70
C ASP A 65 -2.21 -12.38 4.26
N LEU A 66 -2.19 -13.45 3.45
CA LEU A 66 -2.60 -14.78 3.87
C LEU A 66 -1.48 -15.57 4.58
N PRO A 67 -1.81 -16.39 5.59
CA PRO A 67 -3.11 -16.52 6.24
C PRO A 67 -3.39 -15.35 7.21
N THR A 68 -4.60 -14.79 7.14
CA THR A 68 -5.01 -13.68 8.03
C THR A 68 -5.49 -14.16 9.39
N ARG A 69 -6.08 -15.36 9.46
CA ARG A 69 -6.63 -15.96 10.68
C ARG A 69 -6.00 -17.31 10.99
N ALA A 70 -5.84 -17.61 12.26
CA ALA A 70 -5.47 -18.93 12.75
C ALA A 70 -6.67 -19.90 12.73
N ALA A 71 -6.41 -21.18 12.98
CA ALA A 71 -7.45 -22.23 13.03
C ALA A 71 -8.53 -21.97 14.10
N ASP A 72 -8.22 -21.18 15.13
CA ASP A 72 -9.14 -20.74 16.19
C ASP A 72 -9.91 -19.45 15.83
N GLY A 73 -9.71 -18.92 14.62
CA GLY A 73 -10.33 -17.68 14.13
C GLY A 73 -9.64 -16.39 14.60
N THR A 74 -8.60 -16.48 15.43
CA THR A 74 -7.85 -15.31 15.91
C THR A 74 -7.10 -14.65 14.76
N LEU A 75 -7.07 -13.31 14.76
CA LEU A 75 -6.39 -12.55 13.71
C LEU A 75 -4.87 -12.57 13.96
N VAL A 76 -4.14 -13.26 13.10
CA VAL A 76 -2.67 -13.41 13.18
C VAL A 76 -1.97 -12.36 12.31
N LYS A 77 -2.57 -12.02 11.17
CA LYS A 77 -2.07 -11.00 10.25
C LYS A 77 -3.21 -10.08 9.84
N ARG A 78 -2.90 -8.79 9.70
CA ARG A 78 -3.88 -7.80 9.30
C ARG A 78 -4.23 -8.05 7.83
N PRO A 79 -5.52 -8.19 7.46
CA PRO A 79 -5.92 -8.30 6.07
C PRO A 79 -5.55 -7.02 5.34
N ALA A 80 -4.97 -7.15 4.15
CA ALA A 80 -4.54 -6.01 3.35
C ALA A 80 -4.91 -6.26 1.88
N ALA A 81 -5.85 -5.48 1.37
CA ALA A 81 -6.23 -5.54 -0.04
C ALA A 81 -5.22 -4.73 -0.86
N ALA A 82 -4.42 -5.42 -1.67
CA ALA A 82 -3.53 -4.77 -2.62
C ALA A 82 -4.28 -4.44 -3.92
N LEU A 83 -4.29 -3.17 -4.29
CA LEU A 83 -5.01 -2.64 -5.44
C LEU A 83 -4.05 -1.93 -6.40
N ASP A 84 -4.41 -2.00 -7.67
CA ASP A 84 -3.89 -1.20 -8.75
C ASP A 84 -5.02 -0.27 -9.26
N LEU A 85 -4.70 1.01 -9.35
CA LEU A 85 -5.64 2.06 -9.76
C LEU A 85 -5.28 2.52 -11.18
N HIS A 86 -6.25 2.54 -12.08
CA HIS A 86 -6.04 2.93 -13.48
C HIS A 86 -6.63 4.31 -13.74
N TYR A 87 -5.76 5.24 -14.13
CA TYR A 87 -6.09 6.64 -14.36
C TYR A 87 -6.04 6.97 -15.84
N LEU A 88 -7.06 7.69 -16.31
CA LEU A 88 -7.09 8.39 -17.58
C LEU A 88 -6.84 9.88 -17.30
N ILE A 89 -5.77 10.43 -17.86
CA ILE A 89 -5.43 11.84 -17.75
C ILE A 89 -5.71 12.50 -19.09
N SER A 90 -6.68 13.42 -19.11
CA SER A 90 -7.14 14.11 -20.33
C SER A 90 -6.81 15.60 -20.25
N ALA A 91 -6.37 16.20 -21.35
CA ALA A 91 -6.00 17.61 -21.41
C ALA A 91 -6.92 18.43 -22.32
N TYR A 92 -7.40 19.55 -21.81
CA TYR A 92 -8.31 20.48 -22.48
C TYR A 92 -7.64 21.85 -22.63
N GLY A 93 -7.88 22.51 -23.76
CA GLY A 93 -7.38 23.85 -24.07
C GLY A 93 -7.54 24.18 -25.55
N ASP A 94 -7.03 25.33 -26.00
CA ASP A 94 -7.09 25.72 -27.40
C ASP A 94 -6.24 24.78 -28.28
N GLU A 95 -6.89 24.18 -29.28
CA GLU A 95 -6.26 23.29 -30.26
C GLU A 95 -5.34 24.04 -31.22
N ARG A 96 -5.63 25.32 -31.53
CA ARG A 96 -4.81 26.13 -32.44
C ARG A 96 -3.43 26.41 -31.88
N GLU A 97 -3.35 26.56 -30.56
CA GLU A 97 -2.11 26.76 -29.82
C GLU A 97 -1.48 25.44 -29.31
N LEU A 98 -2.08 24.30 -29.70
CA LEU A 98 -1.64 22.96 -29.32
C LEU A 98 -1.54 22.78 -27.79
N VAL A 99 -2.39 23.47 -27.02
CA VAL A 99 -2.34 23.48 -25.55
C VAL A 99 -2.48 22.05 -25.00
N GLY A 100 -3.44 21.27 -25.51
CA GLY A 100 -3.64 19.89 -25.08
C GLY A 100 -2.41 19.01 -25.26
N GLN A 101 -1.71 19.12 -26.41
CA GLN A 101 -0.50 18.35 -26.69
C GLN A 101 0.66 18.75 -25.76
N ARG A 102 0.84 20.05 -25.54
CA ARG A 102 1.85 20.59 -24.63
C ARG A 102 1.60 20.14 -23.19
N LEU A 103 0.36 20.21 -22.72
CA LEU A 103 -0.03 19.77 -21.38
C LEU A 103 0.27 18.29 -21.17
N ILE A 104 -0.12 17.43 -22.12
CA ILE A 104 0.19 15.99 -22.05
C ILE A 104 1.70 15.74 -22.05
N GLY A 105 2.46 16.48 -22.87
CA GLY A 105 3.93 16.42 -22.83
C GLY A 105 4.50 16.74 -21.44
N SER A 106 4.00 17.79 -20.79
CA SER A 106 4.41 18.16 -19.43
C SER A 106 4.01 17.12 -18.37
N VAL A 107 2.80 16.54 -18.48
CA VAL A 107 2.36 15.46 -17.60
C VAL A 107 3.27 14.23 -17.74
N VAL A 108 3.56 13.83 -18.98
CA VAL A 108 4.43 12.68 -19.26
C VAL A 108 5.83 12.92 -18.70
N ARG A 109 6.41 14.12 -18.89
CA ARG A 109 7.70 14.49 -18.27
C ARG A 109 7.64 14.38 -16.74
N THR A 110 6.64 14.99 -16.12
CA THR A 110 6.47 15.02 -14.65
C THR A 110 6.40 13.60 -14.07
N LEU A 111 5.56 12.74 -14.65
CA LEU A 111 5.38 11.36 -14.18
C LEU A 111 6.57 10.46 -14.50
N HIS A 112 7.34 10.78 -15.55
CA HIS A 112 8.58 10.08 -15.86
C HIS A 112 9.74 10.48 -14.94
N GLU A 113 9.83 11.75 -14.54
CA GLU A 113 10.82 12.26 -13.59
C GLU A 113 10.51 11.84 -12.15
N ILE A 114 9.23 11.87 -11.76
CA ILE A 114 8.75 11.55 -10.41
C ILE A 114 7.75 10.38 -10.48
N PRO A 115 8.20 9.16 -10.83
CA PRO A 115 7.30 8.01 -10.97
C PRO A 115 6.81 7.47 -9.63
N VAL A 116 7.48 7.80 -8.53
CA VAL A 116 7.10 7.38 -7.17
C VAL A 116 6.51 8.58 -6.45
N LEU A 117 5.30 8.41 -5.92
CA LEU A 117 4.58 9.50 -5.25
C LEU A 117 5.37 10.01 -4.02
N PRO A 118 5.82 11.29 -4.01
CA PRO A 118 6.59 11.84 -2.91
C PRO A 118 5.76 11.98 -1.63
N LYS A 119 6.42 11.83 -0.47
CA LYS A 119 5.75 11.92 0.83
C LYS A 119 5.18 13.32 1.07
N ASP A 120 5.91 14.36 0.68
CA ASP A 120 5.52 15.76 0.90
C ASP A 120 4.20 16.09 0.16
N VAL A 121 4.05 15.57 -1.07
CA VAL A 121 2.82 15.73 -1.86
C VAL A 121 1.64 14.97 -1.24
N ILE A 122 1.89 13.81 -0.63
CA ILE A 122 0.86 13.07 0.11
C ILE A 122 0.43 13.88 1.35
N GLU A 123 1.38 14.41 2.12
CA GLU A 123 1.04 15.22 3.29
C GLU A 123 0.24 16.47 2.93
N GLN A 124 0.63 17.16 1.85
CA GLN A 124 -0.10 18.31 1.32
C GLN A 124 -1.51 17.93 0.82
N ALA A 125 -1.66 16.78 0.15
CA ALA A 125 -2.96 16.28 -0.28
C ALA A 125 -3.91 16.00 0.90
N GLY A 126 -3.35 15.54 2.02
CA GLY A 126 -4.08 15.23 3.25
C GLY A 126 -4.61 16.45 4.01
N GLU A 127 -4.18 17.68 3.67
CA GLU A 127 -4.68 18.92 4.28
C GLU A 127 -6.15 19.20 3.93
N ARG A 128 -6.66 18.57 2.86
CA ARG A 128 -8.05 18.75 2.45
C ARG A 128 -9.02 18.15 3.49
N PRO A 129 -10.10 18.86 3.88
CA PRO A 129 -10.98 18.42 4.97
C PRO A 129 -11.59 17.03 4.80
N TYR A 130 -11.88 16.64 3.55
CA TYR A 130 -12.48 15.34 3.23
C TYR A 130 -11.47 14.18 3.18
N LEU A 131 -10.17 14.45 3.31
CA LEU A 131 -9.10 13.47 3.44
C LEU A 131 -8.50 13.43 4.86
N ALA A 132 -9.08 14.20 5.78
CA ALA A 132 -8.65 14.25 7.16
C ALA A 132 -8.66 12.84 7.79
N GLY A 133 -7.53 12.43 8.36
CA GLY A 133 -7.37 11.11 8.96
C GLY A 133 -6.89 10.01 8.01
N SER A 134 -6.53 10.32 6.74
CA SER A 134 -5.82 9.38 5.89
C SER A 134 -4.38 9.15 6.38
N ASP A 135 -3.97 7.89 6.42
CA ASP A 135 -2.68 7.41 6.93
C ASP A 135 -1.71 6.97 5.82
N LEU A 136 -2.04 7.24 4.55
CA LEU A 136 -1.24 6.88 3.37
C LEU A 136 0.24 7.31 3.48
N ALA A 137 0.53 8.45 4.11
CA ALA A 137 1.90 8.93 4.32
C ALA A 137 2.77 8.00 5.19
N GLY A 138 2.13 7.18 6.02
CA GLY A 138 2.75 6.14 6.85
C GLY A 138 2.63 4.73 6.24
N ALA A 139 2.26 4.61 4.97
CA ALA A 139 2.28 3.33 4.26
C ALA A 139 3.74 2.89 4.05
N ALA A 140 4.03 1.60 4.29
CA ALA A 140 5.37 1.05 4.09
C ALA A 140 5.76 1.03 2.60
N GLN A 141 4.77 0.77 1.73
CA GLN A 141 4.96 0.72 0.30
C GLN A 141 4.54 2.04 -0.34
N ARG A 142 5.42 2.61 -1.17
CA ARG A 142 5.11 3.83 -1.92
C ARG A 142 4.39 3.47 -3.21
N VAL A 143 3.41 4.31 -3.56
CA VAL A 143 2.65 4.21 -4.80
C VAL A 143 3.53 4.64 -5.96
N ARG A 144 3.57 3.81 -7.01
CA ARG A 144 4.31 4.09 -8.25
C ARG A 144 3.35 4.22 -9.41
N PHE A 145 3.51 5.28 -10.19
CA PHE A 145 2.84 5.51 -11.46
C PHE A 145 3.67 4.91 -12.60
N THR A 146 3.01 4.11 -13.43
CA THR A 146 3.60 3.48 -14.62
C THR A 146 2.71 3.80 -15.82
N PRO A 147 3.26 4.21 -16.97
CA PRO A 147 2.45 4.42 -18.16
C PRO A 147 1.88 3.08 -18.64
N THR A 148 0.60 3.09 -19.03
CA THR A 148 -0.08 1.93 -19.61
C THR A 148 -0.42 2.28 -21.05
N VAL A 149 -0.02 1.41 -21.99
CA VAL A 149 -0.39 1.56 -23.40
C VAL A 149 -1.81 1.04 -23.57
N MET A 150 -2.65 1.84 -24.23
CA MET A 150 -4.03 1.47 -24.59
C MET A 150 -4.15 1.55 -26.10
N ASP A 151 -4.78 0.54 -26.71
CA ASP A 151 -5.02 0.57 -28.15
C ASP A 151 -6.14 1.57 -28.50
N VAL A 152 -6.24 1.94 -29.78
CA VAL A 152 -7.27 2.86 -30.29
C VAL A 152 -8.67 2.29 -30.04
N ASP A 153 -8.87 0.98 -30.19
CA ASP A 153 -10.16 0.33 -29.94
C ASP A 153 -10.55 0.37 -28.45
N GLU A 154 -9.61 0.08 -27.56
CA GLU A 154 -9.81 0.16 -26.10
C GLU A 154 -10.10 1.59 -25.66
N THR A 155 -9.34 2.56 -26.21
CA THR A 155 -9.55 3.99 -25.95
C THR A 155 -10.93 4.42 -26.45
N SER A 156 -11.33 3.99 -27.64
CA SER A 156 -12.66 4.30 -28.22
C SER A 156 -13.79 3.72 -27.38
N LYS A 157 -13.64 2.50 -26.84
CA LYS A 157 -14.59 1.89 -25.91
C LYS A 157 -14.66 2.63 -24.58
N LEU A 158 -13.52 3.04 -24.04
CA LEU A 158 -13.45 3.80 -22.79
C LEU A 158 -14.19 5.13 -22.94
N TRP A 159 -13.88 5.90 -23.98
CA TRP A 159 -14.58 7.16 -24.26
C TRP A 159 -16.05 6.94 -24.64
N GLY A 160 -16.39 5.85 -25.31
CA GLY A 160 -17.77 5.46 -25.60
C GLY A 160 -18.61 5.19 -24.35
N MET A 161 -17.99 4.75 -23.25
CA MET A 161 -18.67 4.64 -21.94
C MET A 161 -19.06 6.01 -21.38
N LEU A 162 -18.28 7.05 -21.68
CA LEU A 162 -18.55 8.42 -21.25
C LEU A 162 -19.54 9.09 -22.22
N TYR A 163 -20.80 8.68 -22.11
CA TYR A 163 -21.89 9.24 -22.92
C TYR A 163 -21.88 10.78 -22.88
N GLN A 164 -21.98 11.41 -24.06
CA GLN A 164 -21.94 12.87 -24.30
C GLN A 164 -20.59 13.57 -24.12
N THR A 165 -19.49 12.86 -23.88
CA THR A 165 -18.17 13.51 -23.77
C THR A 165 -17.39 13.39 -25.08
N PRO A 166 -16.97 14.49 -25.70
CA PRO A 166 -16.15 14.42 -26.91
C PRO A 166 -14.78 13.80 -26.61
N TYR A 167 -14.26 13.04 -27.56
CA TYR A 167 -12.92 12.47 -27.45
C TYR A 167 -11.88 13.59 -27.28
N THR A 168 -10.96 13.41 -26.35
CA THR A 168 -9.89 14.36 -26.03
C THR A 168 -8.56 13.63 -25.91
N LEU A 169 -7.46 14.30 -26.26
CA LEU A 169 -6.12 13.76 -26.09
C LEU A 169 -5.89 13.36 -24.64
N SER A 170 -5.50 12.10 -24.44
CA SER A 170 -5.36 11.52 -23.11
C SER A 170 -4.22 10.50 -23.03
N VAL A 171 -3.71 10.31 -21.83
CA VAL A 171 -2.70 9.30 -21.49
C VAL A 171 -3.18 8.46 -20.31
N VAL A 172 -2.79 7.19 -20.30
CA VAL A 172 -3.21 6.24 -19.28
C VAL A 172 -2.04 5.89 -18.37
N TYR A 173 -2.28 5.95 -17.06
CA TYR A 173 -1.30 5.60 -16.04
C TYR A 173 -1.91 4.65 -15.02
N GLN A 174 -1.14 3.64 -14.65
CA GLN A 174 -1.46 2.73 -13.57
C GLN A 174 -0.70 3.13 -12.31
N ALA A 175 -1.42 3.37 -11.21
CA ALA A 175 -0.85 3.51 -9.88
C ALA A 175 -0.87 2.16 -9.17
N THR A 176 0.31 1.63 -8.88
CA THR A 176 0.48 0.29 -8.29
C THR A 176 0.74 0.37 -6.80
N LEU A 177 0.45 -0.73 -6.10
CA LEU A 177 0.77 -0.96 -4.68
C LEU A 177 -0.03 -0.08 -3.70
N VAL A 178 -1.30 0.16 -4.01
CA VAL A 178 -2.22 0.79 -3.06
C VAL A 178 -2.77 -0.28 -2.13
N LEU A 179 -2.26 -0.32 -0.90
CA LEU A 179 -2.72 -1.25 0.13
C LEU A 179 -3.89 -0.62 0.90
N ILE A 180 -4.92 -1.40 1.21
CA ILE A 180 -6.00 -1.01 2.14
C ILE A 180 -6.05 -2.03 3.27
N ASP A 181 -5.74 -1.57 4.47
CA ASP A 181 -5.64 -2.38 5.67
C ASP A 181 -6.99 -2.56 6.37
N GLY A 182 -7.18 -3.73 6.99
CA GLY A 182 -8.30 -4.01 7.88
C GLY A 182 -8.26 -3.20 9.19
N ARG A 183 -9.44 -3.02 9.80
CA ARG A 183 -9.60 -2.26 11.05
C ARG A 183 -9.06 -2.98 12.28
N GLU A 184 -9.08 -4.31 12.29
CA GLU A 184 -8.64 -5.11 13.43
C GLU A 184 -7.10 -5.15 13.55
N SER A 185 -6.61 -5.08 14.79
CA SER A 185 -5.20 -5.29 15.07
C SER A 185 -4.93 -6.77 15.32
N PRO A 186 -3.94 -7.36 14.65
CA PRO A 186 -3.56 -8.75 14.91
C PRO A 186 -3.08 -8.94 16.34
N VAL A 187 -3.37 -10.11 16.90
CA VAL A 187 -2.81 -10.55 18.16
C VAL A 187 -1.52 -11.31 17.85
N PRO A 188 -0.36 -10.89 18.38
CA PRO A 188 0.88 -11.61 18.15
C PRO A 188 0.75 -13.04 18.71
N GLY A 189 1.22 -14.02 17.94
CA GLY A 189 1.30 -15.40 18.39
C GLY A 189 2.13 -15.52 19.66
N ARG A 190 1.82 -16.53 20.48
CA ARG A 190 2.63 -16.81 21.68
C ARG A 190 4.07 -17.13 21.26
N PRO A 191 5.09 -16.60 21.96
CA PRO A 191 6.48 -16.95 21.68
C PRO A 191 6.69 -18.46 21.79
N VAL A 192 7.51 -19.02 20.91
CA VAL A 192 7.95 -20.41 21.03
C VAL A 192 8.91 -20.51 22.21
N GLU A 193 8.52 -21.25 23.24
CA GLU A 193 9.33 -21.36 24.47
C GLU A 193 10.54 -22.27 24.28
N ARG A 194 10.38 -23.42 23.60
CA ARG A 194 11.45 -24.39 23.35
C ARG A 194 11.22 -25.12 22.02
N PRO A 195 12.19 -25.11 21.09
CA PRO A 195 12.17 -26.02 19.95
C PRO A 195 12.66 -27.41 20.40
N GLU A 196 11.80 -28.43 20.30
CA GLU A 196 12.18 -29.82 20.50
C GLU A 196 12.27 -30.52 19.13
N VAL A 197 13.43 -31.10 18.83
CA VAL A 197 13.67 -31.83 17.57
C VAL A 197 14.01 -33.27 17.93
N ARG A 198 13.13 -34.20 17.54
CA ARG A 198 13.32 -35.64 17.74
C ARG A 198 13.69 -36.30 16.41
N VAL A 199 14.84 -36.98 16.37
CA VAL A 199 15.28 -37.77 15.21
C VAL A 199 15.07 -39.25 15.55
N LEU A 200 14.34 -39.98 14.69
CA LEU A 200 14.13 -41.41 14.82
C LEU A 200 14.60 -42.10 13.52
N PRO A 201 15.32 -43.23 13.62
CA PRO A 201 15.60 -44.04 12.44
C PRO A 201 14.29 -44.65 11.92
N PHE A 202 14.20 -44.84 10.60
CA PHE A 202 13.08 -45.55 9.99
C PHE A 202 12.96 -46.96 10.60
N GLY A 203 11.75 -47.34 11.00
CA GLY A 203 11.47 -48.60 11.69
C GLY A 203 11.48 -48.53 13.23
N ALA A 204 11.86 -47.40 13.83
CA ALA A 204 11.72 -47.22 15.28
C ALA A 204 10.24 -47.06 15.69
N PRO A 205 9.83 -47.55 16.87
CA PRO A 205 8.48 -47.32 17.40
C PRO A 205 8.13 -45.83 17.45
N GLY A 206 7.12 -45.41 16.67
CA GLY A 206 6.68 -44.02 16.55
C GLY A 206 7.39 -43.18 15.47
N ALA A 207 8.21 -43.78 14.60
CA ALA A 207 8.74 -43.11 13.41
C ALA A 207 7.64 -42.95 12.34
N PRO A 208 7.57 -41.81 11.62
CA PRO A 208 6.68 -41.66 10.47
C PRO A 208 7.03 -42.71 9.41
N VAL A 209 6.03 -43.48 8.96
CA VAL A 209 6.21 -44.45 7.87
C VAL A 209 6.36 -43.66 6.56
N PRO A 210 7.41 -43.94 5.74
CA PRO A 210 7.56 -43.27 4.46
C PRO A 210 6.36 -43.57 3.55
N PRO A 211 5.86 -42.59 2.77
CA PRO A 211 4.83 -42.85 1.77
C PRO A 211 5.35 -43.88 0.75
N GLY A 212 4.73 -45.07 0.73
CA GLY A 212 5.09 -46.19 -0.16
C GLY A 212 5.67 -47.45 0.51
N ALA A 213 5.90 -47.45 1.83
CA ALA A 213 6.21 -48.68 2.55
C ALA A 213 4.92 -49.32 3.08
N GLU A 214 4.51 -50.44 2.49
CA GLU A 214 3.41 -51.26 3.03
C GLU A 214 3.78 -51.78 4.43
N PRO A 215 2.82 -51.85 5.38
CA PRO A 215 3.05 -52.50 6.67
C PRO A 215 3.23 -54.00 6.43
N GLN A 216 4.48 -54.46 6.43
CA GLN A 216 4.76 -55.89 6.35
C GLN A 216 4.31 -56.55 7.65
N GLY A 217 3.23 -57.34 7.53
CA GLY A 217 2.53 -57.96 8.63
C GLY A 217 3.39 -58.93 9.44
N ASP A 218 3.01 -59.06 10.71
CA ASP A 218 3.51 -60.07 11.65
C ASP A 218 3.48 -61.49 11.04
N GLY A 219 4.60 -62.19 11.17
CA GLY A 219 4.72 -63.63 10.89
C GLY A 219 5.96 -64.24 11.57
N PRO A 220 5.90 -65.49 12.09
CA PRO A 220 6.52 -65.86 13.36
C PRO A 220 7.88 -66.58 13.29
N SER A 221 8.63 -66.45 14.40
CA SER A 221 9.65 -67.31 15.01
C SER A 221 10.41 -68.37 14.18
N SER A 222 11.74 -68.32 14.23
CA SER A 222 12.63 -69.49 14.30
C SER A 222 13.93 -69.11 15.03
N GLY A 223 14.23 -69.82 16.12
CA GLY A 223 15.23 -69.41 17.13
C GLY A 223 16.59 -70.07 17.04
N VAL A 224 17.40 -69.84 18.08
CA VAL A 224 18.50 -70.71 18.52
C VAL A 224 18.56 -70.71 20.06
N LEU A 225 18.70 -71.92 20.60
CA LEU A 225 18.75 -72.34 22.00
C LEU A 225 20.10 -72.03 22.68
N THR A 226 20.12 -71.78 23.99
CA THR A 226 20.86 -72.66 24.94
C THR A 226 20.34 -72.51 26.38
N GLN A 227 20.33 -73.65 27.08
CA GLN A 227 19.72 -73.94 28.38
C GLN A 227 20.50 -73.38 29.58
N GLN A 228 19.79 -73.04 30.68
CA GLN A 228 20.16 -73.58 32.00
C GLN A 228 18.99 -73.58 33.01
N VAL A 229 18.56 -74.81 33.31
CA VAL A 229 18.16 -75.42 34.60
C VAL A 229 17.14 -74.72 35.52
N VAL A 230 16.05 -75.47 35.71
CA VAL A 230 14.90 -75.35 36.62
C VAL A 230 15.29 -75.50 38.10
N GLN A 231 14.67 -74.74 39.00
CA GLN A 231 13.99 -75.31 40.19
C GLN A 231 13.05 -74.34 40.93
N THR A 232 11.77 -74.70 40.86
CA THR A 232 10.74 -74.80 41.91
C THR A 232 10.12 -73.57 42.61
N GLU A 233 8.78 -73.57 42.51
CA GLU A 233 7.78 -73.45 43.58
C GLU A 233 6.99 -72.13 43.76
N THR A 234 5.74 -72.21 43.27
CA THR A 234 4.47 -71.95 43.98
C THR A 234 4.00 -70.50 44.15
N GLU A 235 3.15 -70.10 43.20
CA GLU A 235 1.76 -69.64 43.41
C GLU A 235 1.39 -69.15 44.84
N ASN A 236 1.04 -67.87 44.99
CA ASN A 236 -0.38 -67.53 45.16
C ASN A 236 -0.69 -66.02 45.00
N GLN A 237 -1.90 -65.82 44.53
CA GLN A 237 -2.59 -64.58 44.20
C GLN A 237 -2.98 -63.77 45.44
N ALA A 238 -3.06 -62.44 45.30
CA ALA A 238 -4.26 -61.67 45.62
C ALA A 238 -4.07 -60.17 45.29
N ALA A 239 -4.92 -59.68 44.39
CA ALA A 239 -5.09 -58.28 44.05
C ALA A 239 -6.23 -57.65 44.93
N PRO A 240 -6.65 -56.40 44.73
CA PRO A 240 -6.63 -55.30 45.71
C PRO A 240 -8.09 -54.96 46.14
N PRO A 241 -8.53 -53.78 46.67
CA PRO A 241 -8.43 -52.48 45.97
C PRO A 241 -8.53 -51.18 46.85
N ALA A 242 -8.53 -50.06 46.12
CA ALA A 242 -9.44 -48.91 46.29
C ALA A 242 -8.89 -47.59 46.91
N LYS A 243 -8.69 -46.65 45.98
CA LYS A 243 -9.23 -45.27 45.92
C LYS A 243 -9.04 -44.37 47.16
N LYS A 244 -8.39 -43.22 46.93
CA LYS A 244 -9.01 -41.91 47.18
C LYS A 244 -8.42 -40.78 46.34
N THR A 245 -9.37 -39.99 45.88
CA THR A 245 -9.40 -38.77 45.08
C THR A 245 -8.84 -37.53 45.78
N ALA A 246 -8.38 -36.58 44.94
CA ALA A 246 -8.50 -35.12 45.03
C ALA A 246 -7.80 -34.39 46.20
N LYS A 247 -7.06 -33.30 45.90
CA LYS A 247 -7.64 -31.95 45.81
C LYS A 247 -6.58 -30.90 45.41
N ALA A 248 -7.06 -29.91 44.66
CA ALA A 248 -6.41 -28.66 44.30
C ALA A 248 -6.10 -27.76 45.51
N LEU A 249 -5.17 -26.83 45.34
CA LEU A 249 -5.21 -25.52 46.00
C LEU A 249 -4.65 -24.43 45.08
N ALA A 250 -5.41 -23.35 44.96
CA ALA A 250 -5.10 -22.12 44.26
C ALA A 250 -4.43 -21.09 45.19
N LYS A 251 -3.65 -20.14 44.65
CA LYS A 251 -3.78 -18.67 44.86
C LYS A 251 -2.64 -17.88 44.20
N ALA A 252 -3.03 -16.79 43.52
CA ALA A 252 -2.21 -15.71 42.94
C ALA A 252 -1.99 -14.58 43.98
N PRO A 253 -1.66 -13.31 43.63
CA PRO A 253 -0.86 -12.71 42.53
C PRO A 253 0.16 -11.64 43.07
N ALA A 254 0.93 -10.95 42.21
CA ALA A 254 0.95 -9.46 42.13
C ALA A 254 2.15 -8.81 41.37
N LYS A 255 1.81 -7.64 40.80
CA LYS A 255 2.58 -6.40 40.53
C LYS A 255 3.21 -6.15 39.14
N ALA A 256 2.57 -5.16 38.50
CA ALA A 256 3.03 -4.31 37.41
C ALA A 256 4.11 -3.30 37.84
N VAL A 257 4.93 -2.86 36.88
CA VAL A 257 5.62 -1.56 36.91
C VAL A 257 5.59 -0.94 35.50
N THR A 258 4.92 0.20 35.41
CA THR A 258 5.02 1.23 34.37
C THR A 258 6.15 2.21 34.72
N LYS A 259 6.92 2.67 33.72
CA LYS A 259 7.67 3.96 33.73
C LYS A 259 7.90 4.38 32.26
N THR A 260 7.14 5.33 31.71
CA THR A 260 7.33 6.81 31.67
C THR A 260 8.37 7.31 30.66
N ALA A 261 7.88 8.21 29.80
CA ALA A 261 8.58 9.01 28.81
C ALA A 261 9.55 10.06 29.39
N ALA A 262 10.57 10.41 28.61
CA ALA A 262 11.36 11.65 28.69
C ALA A 262 11.71 12.06 27.25
N LYS A 263 11.12 13.10 26.66
CA LYS A 263 11.42 14.54 26.76
C LYS A 263 12.77 14.94 26.13
N ALA A 264 12.65 15.63 25.00
CA ALA A 264 13.71 16.34 24.27
C ALA A 264 14.34 17.49 25.08
N PRO A 265 15.48 18.03 24.60
CA PRO A 265 15.76 19.44 24.75
C PRO A 265 15.95 20.16 23.40
N ALA A 266 15.37 21.35 23.34
CA ALA A 266 15.53 22.35 22.31
C ALA A 266 16.93 23.01 22.34
N ARG A 267 17.42 23.45 21.16
CA ARG A 267 18.50 24.43 21.05
C ARG A 267 18.11 25.57 20.09
N THR A 268 17.83 26.71 20.73
CA THR A 268 18.01 28.12 20.34
C THR A 268 18.50 28.52 18.94
N ARG A 269 17.65 29.31 18.27
CA ARG A 269 17.86 30.65 17.66
C ARG A 269 19.25 31.02 17.08
N LYS A 270 19.25 31.43 15.81
CA LYS A 270 19.89 32.69 15.38
C LYS A 270 19.15 33.29 14.18
N ALA A 271 18.74 34.55 14.31
CA ALA A 271 18.05 35.33 13.29
C ALA A 271 18.94 36.51 12.83
N ALA A 272 18.97 36.69 11.50
CA ALA A 272 19.18 37.92 10.71
C ALA A 272 20.57 38.64 10.77
N PRO A 273 20.97 39.39 9.72
CA PRO A 273 20.20 40.53 9.22
C PRO A 273 19.99 40.67 7.70
N ARG A 274 18.92 41.42 7.44
CA ARG A 274 18.40 42.12 6.27
C ARG A 274 19.43 43.01 5.55
N ALA A 275 19.38 43.04 4.21
CA ALA A 275 19.92 44.11 3.35
C ALA A 275 18.88 44.39 2.24
N THR A 276 18.00 45.38 2.38
CA THR A 276 18.06 46.75 1.81
C THR A 276 18.18 46.84 0.29
N LYS A 277 17.01 47.02 -0.34
CA LYS A 277 16.76 47.71 -1.62
C LYS A 277 16.93 49.23 -1.41
N PRO A 278 17.46 49.97 -2.40
CA PRO A 278 16.75 51.17 -2.89
C PRO A 278 16.77 51.22 -4.43
N ALA A 279 15.61 51.40 -5.08
CA ALA A 279 15.10 52.68 -5.59
C ALA A 279 15.54 52.97 -7.03
N GLN A 280 14.60 52.79 -7.96
CA GLN A 280 14.46 53.59 -9.19
C GLN A 280 13.77 54.91 -8.78
N PRO A 281 14.03 56.06 -9.42
CA PRO A 281 13.23 56.39 -10.61
C PRO A 281 13.91 57.29 -11.68
N GLU A 282 13.24 57.31 -12.84
CA GLU A 282 13.05 58.45 -13.77
C GLU A 282 14.18 58.97 -14.70
N THR A 283 13.95 58.77 -16.01
CA THR A 283 13.74 59.80 -17.06
C THR A 283 14.44 59.42 -18.37
N ARG A 284 13.68 59.33 -19.46
CA ARG A 284 13.86 60.21 -20.63
C ARG A 284 12.68 60.08 -21.59
N ASN A 285 11.88 61.15 -21.60
CA ASN A 285 10.96 61.51 -22.67
C ASN A 285 11.67 61.42 -24.04
N ALA A 286 11.04 60.75 -24.99
CA ALA A 286 11.16 61.06 -26.41
C ALA A 286 9.76 61.41 -26.91
N ASP A 287 9.61 62.70 -27.16
CA ASP A 287 8.49 63.41 -27.75
C ASP A 287 8.46 63.23 -29.28
N ARG A 288 7.30 63.54 -29.89
CA ARG A 288 6.85 63.52 -31.31
C ARG A 288 6.11 62.24 -31.73
N GLY A 289 4.78 62.19 -31.90
CA GLY A 289 3.84 63.23 -32.35
C GLY A 289 4.07 63.48 -33.84
N ASP A 290 3.58 62.61 -34.73
CA ASP A 290 2.25 62.61 -35.36
C ASP A 290 1.91 63.89 -36.17
N ASP A 291 1.37 63.62 -37.35
CA ASP A 291 0.49 64.43 -38.18
C ASP A 291 1.01 65.15 -39.46
N GLY A 292 0.31 64.87 -40.56
CA GLY A 292 0.23 65.69 -41.78
C GLY A 292 0.97 65.20 -43.03
N THR A 293 0.29 64.45 -43.92
CA THR A 293 -0.20 64.96 -45.23
C THR A 293 -0.90 63.86 -46.05
N GLU A 294 -2.23 63.96 -46.13
CA GLU A 294 -3.02 63.58 -47.30
C GLU A 294 -3.04 64.75 -48.31
N ASN A 295 -2.58 64.48 -49.53
CA ASN A 295 -3.01 64.96 -50.87
C ASN A 295 -1.86 64.91 -51.87
#